data_AF-A0A9X9WN27-F1
#
_entry.id   AF-A0A9X9WN27-F1
#
_cell.length_a   1.000
_cell.length_b   1.000
_cell.length_c   1.000
_cell.angle_alpha   90.00
_cell.angle_beta   90.00
_cell.angle_gamma   90.00
#
_symmetry.space_group_name_H-M   'P 1'
#
loop_
_entity.id
_entity.type
_entity.pdbx_description
1 polymer ?
#
loop_
_entity_poly.entity_id
_entity_poly.type
_entity_poly.pdbx_seq_one_letter_code
_entity_poly.pdbx_strand_id
1 'polypeptide(L)'
;MSGLRISPGGVADLARGKEQEARAAGADGLDIRLSQDSGMDARDIMFLRRFTQQKGLLIVFRCPKPSARAFHGTLPAKTFATKAKTNETGTVMGHGGTLMVSDYDMMSVWRSTGTGYQKIHVSALVPGAARGVWSNEARDLVREMNQSLVSKLQHGCQDDFASEKNPGVKMADHFLAIRMGDGVYLPDPIHCENFYRAHALRWPYGSGGKYVMGG
;
A
#
# COMPACT_ATOMS: atom_id res chain seq x y z
N MET A 1 -3.33 22.84 8.24
CA MET A 1 -2.40 22.15 9.18
C MET A 1 -1.26 21.56 8.38
N SER A 2 -0.04 22.08 8.54
CA SER A 2 1.12 21.67 7.73
C SER A 2 1.80 20.45 8.34
N GLY A 3 2.23 19.51 7.51
CA GLY A 3 3.17 18.45 7.91
C GLY A 3 4.55 19.00 8.27
N LEU A 4 5.53 18.11 8.44
CA LEU A 4 6.90 18.49 8.78
C LEU A 4 7.50 19.39 7.71
N ARG A 5 8.12 20.50 8.13
CA ARG A 5 8.96 21.36 7.28
C ARG A 5 10.41 20.96 7.50
N ILE A 6 10.98 20.25 6.53
CA ILE A 6 12.37 19.82 6.51
C ILE A 6 12.90 20.04 5.10
N SER A 7 14.20 20.36 4.97
CA SER A 7 14.82 20.56 3.67
C SER A 7 14.81 19.25 2.85
N PRO A 8 14.79 19.33 1.51
CA PRO A 8 14.93 18.14 0.67
C PRO A 8 16.18 17.30 1.01
N GLY A 9 17.30 17.97 1.35
CA GLY A 9 18.52 17.31 1.82
C GLY A 9 18.31 16.51 3.09
N GLY A 10 17.63 17.07 4.10
CA GLY A 10 17.34 16.37 5.34
C GLY A 10 16.39 15.17 5.15
N VAL A 11 15.41 15.26 4.25
CA VAL A 11 14.57 14.11 3.88
C VAL A 11 15.40 13.00 3.25
N ALA A 12 16.34 13.37 2.36
CA ALA A 12 17.21 12.40 1.71
C ALA A 12 18.17 11.72 2.70
N ASP A 13 18.69 12.44 3.69
CA ASP A 13 19.50 11.87 4.78
C ASP A 13 18.72 10.85 5.60
N LEU A 14 17.50 11.20 6.02
CA LEU A 14 16.62 10.29 6.75
C LEU A 14 16.28 9.04 5.93
N ALA A 15 15.97 9.20 4.64
CA ALA A 15 15.71 8.08 3.74
C ALA A 15 16.94 7.16 3.61
N ARG A 16 18.16 7.71 3.49
CA ARG A 16 19.39 6.91 3.48
C ARG A 16 19.60 6.13 4.77
N GLY A 17 19.29 6.73 5.93
CA GLY A 17 19.30 6.03 7.21
C GLY A 17 18.37 4.83 7.22
N LYS A 18 17.14 4.99 6.71
CA LYS A 18 16.17 3.89 6.56
C LYS A 18 16.64 2.79 5.61
N GLU A 19 17.28 3.15 4.51
CA GLU A 19 17.88 2.18 3.60
C GLU A 19 19.02 1.38 4.27
N GLN A 20 19.85 2.03 5.10
CA GLN A 20 20.89 1.33 5.86
C GLN A 20 20.30 0.38 6.91
N GLU A 21 19.27 0.81 7.66
CA GLU A 21 18.53 -0.06 8.58
C GLU A 21 17.96 -1.29 7.85
N ALA A 22 17.38 -1.09 6.65
CA ALA A 22 16.81 -2.17 5.86
C ALA A 22 17.88 -3.14 5.35
N ARG A 23 19.01 -2.64 4.87
CA ARG A 23 20.16 -3.48 4.46
C ARG A 23 20.69 -4.30 5.62
N ALA A 24 20.81 -3.71 6.81
CA ALA A 24 21.21 -4.43 8.02
C ALA A 24 20.20 -5.54 8.39
N ALA A 25 18.92 -5.37 8.07
CA ALA A 25 17.88 -6.39 8.23
C ALA A 25 17.82 -7.43 7.09
N GLY A 26 18.68 -7.31 6.07
CA GLY A 26 18.80 -8.25 4.96
C GLY A 26 17.95 -7.91 3.72
N ALA A 27 17.52 -6.65 3.57
CA ALA A 27 16.88 -6.18 2.35
C ALA A 27 17.89 -6.14 1.19
N ASP A 28 17.49 -6.65 0.03
CA ASP A 28 18.34 -6.73 -1.16
C ASP A 28 18.29 -5.45 -2.02
N GLY A 29 19.01 -5.43 -3.15
CA GLY A 29 19.02 -4.27 -4.05
C GLY A 29 17.66 -3.95 -4.68
N LEU A 30 16.82 -4.96 -4.90
CA LEU A 30 15.48 -4.77 -5.45
C LEU A 30 14.55 -4.14 -4.40
N ASP A 31 14.62 -4.59 -3.15
CA ASP A 31 13.83 -4.01 -2.04
C ASP A 31 14.10 -2.51 -1.87
N ILE A 32 15.38 -2.13 -1.94
CA ILE A 32 15.80 -0.73 -1.83
C ILE A 32 15.31 0.10 -3.01
N ARG A 33 15.47 -0.41 -4.24
CA ARG A 33 14.97 0.29 -5.44
C ARG A 33 13.46 0.47 -5.38
N LEU A 34 12.71 -0.58 -5.07
CA LEU A 34 11.25 -0.50 -4.97
C LEU A 34 10.83 0.47 -3.85
N SER A 35 11.57 0.55 -2.74
CA SER A 35 11.34 1.54 -1.69
C SER A 35 11.55 2.98 -2.19
N GLN A 36 12.58 3.22 -2.99
CA GLN A 36 12.85 4.52 -3.59
C GLN A 36 11.75 4.97 -4.55
N ASP A 37 11.23 4.05 -5.36
CA ASP A 37 10.19 4.30 -6.36
C ASP A 37 8.79 4.43 -5.72
N SER A 38 8.45 3.55 -4.77
CA SER A 38 7.12 3.46 -4.15
C SER A 38 6.93 4.33 -2.89
N GLY A 39 8.01 4.79 -2.26
CA GLY A 39 7.92 5.46 -0.96
C GLY A 39 7.56 4.58 0.22
N MET A 40 7.43 3.26 0.03
CA MET A 40 7.26 2.29 1.13
C MET A 40 8.61 1.99 1.81
N ASP A 41 8.58 1.53 3.07
CA ASP A 41 9.80 1.08 3.76
C ASP A 41 10.37 -0.20 3.11
N ALA A 42 11.68 -0.24 2.86
CA ALA A 42 12.32 -1.39 2.22
C ALA A 42 12.21 -2.69 3.03
N ARG A 43 12.11 -2.62 4.36
CA ARG A 43 11.88 -3.81 5.21
C ARG A 43 10.48 -4.36 5.01
N ASP A 44 9.49 -3.48 4.82
CA ASP A 44 8.11 -3.89 4.51
C ASP A 44 8.06 -4.56 3.14
N ILE A 45 8.75 -4.02 2.14
CA ILE A 45 8.83 -4.63 0.80
C ILE A 45 9.51 -6.00 0.85
N MET A 46 10.67 -6.09 1.50
CA MET A 46 11.38 -7.36 1.72
C MET A 46 10.48 -8.41 2.37
N PHE A 47 9.79 -8.03 3.45
CA PHE A 47 8.83 -8.89 4.13
C PHE A 47 7.69 -9.31 3.20
N LEU A 48 7.05 -8.37 2.52
CA LEU A 48 5.92 -8.65 1.63
C LEU A 48 6.32 -9.56 0.46
N ARG A 49 7.53 -9.40 -0.09
CA ARG A 49 8.05 -10.33 -1.10
C ARG A 49 8.16 -11.75 -0.55
N ARG A 50 8.80 -11.93 0.61
CA ARG A 50 8.90 -13.26 1.25
C ARG A 50 7.53 -13.83 1.59
N PHE A 51 6.66 -13.00 2.15
CA PHE A 51 5.31 -13.38 2.56
C PHE A 51 4.46 -13.84 1.38
N THR A 52 4.44 -13.06 0.29
CA THR A 52 3.69 -13.41 -0.92
C THR A 52 4.27 -14.66 -1.61
N GLN A 53 5.59 -14.85 -1.58
CA GLN A 53 6.22 -16.07 -2.09
C GLN A 53 5.77 -17.31 -1.29
N GLN A 54 5.85 -17.25 0.04
CA GLN A 54 5.49 -18.36 0.93
C GLN A 54 4.00 -18.72 0.86
N LYS A 55 3.13 -17.71 0.76
CA LYS A 55 1.67 -17.88 0.77
C LYS A 55 1.06 -18.06 -0.62
N GLY A 56 1.86 -17.95 -1.69
CA GLY A 56 1.38 -17.99 -3.07
C GLY A 56 0.41 -16.85 -3.38
N LEU A 57 0.77 -15.61 -3.03
CA LEU A 57 -0.10 -14.44 -3.16
C LEU A 57 0.37 -13.46 -4.24
N LEU A 58 -0.58 -12.65 -4.71
CA LEU A 58 -0.36 -11.39 -5.43
C LEU A 58 -1.09 -10.30 -4.66
N ILE A 59 -0.37 -9.23 -4.29
CA ILE A 59 -0.93 -8.07 -3.59
C ILE A 59 -0.55 -6.81 -4.35
N VAL A 60 -1.51 -5.90 -4.53
CA VAL A 60 -1.27 -4.59 -5.12
C VAL A 60 -1.50 -3.52 -4.07
N PHE A 61 -0.57 -2.58 -3.95
CA PHE A 61 -0.68 -1.41 -3.10
C PHE A 61 -0.71 -0.14 -3.94
N ARG A 62 -1.55 0.82 -3.59
CA ARG A 62 -1.34 2.23 -3.97
C ARG A 62 -0.32 2.80 -3.01
N CYS A 63 0.68 3.42 -3.60
CA CYS A 63 1.88 3.85 -2.92
C CYS A 63 1.71 5.25 -2.31
N PRO A 64 2.35 5.51 -1.15
CA PRO A 64 2.48 6.86 -0.63
C PRO A 64 3.43 7.68 -1.52
N LYS A 65 3.63 8.97 -1.20
CA LYS A 65 4.67 9.75 -1.90
C LYS A 65 6.06 9.14 -1.67
N PRO A 66 6.97 9.14 -2.67
CA PRO A 66 8.31 8.57 -2.53
C PRO A 66 9.11 9.04 -1.32
N SER A 67 8.91 10.30 -0.89
CA SER A 67 9.55 10.88 0.30
C SER A 67 9.09 10.28 1.63
N ALA A 68 7.92 9.63 1.68
CA ALA A 68 7.34 9.06 2.89
C ALA A 68 8.22 7.96 3.50
N ARG A 69 9.02 7.26 2.68
CA ARG A 69 9.98 6.22 3.11
C ARG A 69 10.93 6.69 4.21
N ALA A 70 11.23 7.98 4.26
CA ALA A 70 12.10 8.56 5.28
C ALA A 70 11.50 8.49 6.70
N PHE A 71 10.18 8.30 6.81
CA PHE A 71 9.44 8.44 8.07
C PHE A 71 8.73 7.17 8.52
N HIS A 72 8.59 6.17 7.65
CA HIS A 72 8.01 4.88 8.02
C HIS A 72 8.83 4.22 9.15
N GLY A 73 8.13 3.72 10.17
CA GLY A 73 8.73 3.17 11.40
C GLY A 73 9.20 4.20 12.43
N THR A 74 9.32 5.48 12.05
CA THR A 74 9.62 6.58 12.99
C THR A 74 8.36 7.34 13.37
N LEU A 75 7.48 7.60 12.40
CA LEU A 75 6.19 8.23 12.63
C LEU A 75 5.06 7.20 12.59
N PRO A 76 4.00 7.39 13.39
CA PRO A 76 2.80 6.58 13.25
C PRO A 76 2.16 6.78 11.88
N ALA A 77 1.61 5.70 11.33
CA ALA A 77 0.80 5.75 10.12
C ALA A 77 -0.45 6.60 10.36
N LYS A 78 -0.80 7.42 9.37
CA LYS A 78 -1.95 8.30 9.38
C LYS A 78 -3.22 7.50 9.66
N THR A 79 -3.97 7.93 10.67
CA THR A 79 -5.23 7.26 11.01
C THR A 79 -6.36 7.70 10.10
N PHE A 80 -7.36 6.84 9.92
CA PHE A 80 -8.59 7.19 9.20
C PHE A 80 -9.31 8.42 9.78
N ALA A 81 -9.15 8.70 11.08
CA ALA A 81 -9.72 9.90 11.72
C ALA A 81 -9.12 11.19 11.15
N THR A 82 -7.89 11.13 10.64
CA THR A 82 -7.18 12.28 10.08
C THR A 82 -7.55 12.46 8.61
N LYS A 83 -8.46 13.38 8.32
CA LYS A 83 -8.86 13.68 6.92
C LYS A 83 -7.88 14.58 6.17
N ALA A 84 -6.98 15.27 6.90
CA ALA A 84 -6.00 16.16 6.29
C ALA A 84 -5.05 15.39 5.35
N LYS A 85 -4.74 15.98 4.19
CA LYS A 85 -3.79 15.40 3.23
C LYS A 85 -2.36 15.58 3.71
N THR A 86 -1.48 14.66 3.32
CA THR A 86 -0.06 14.76 3.58
C THR A 86 0.59 15.80 2.66
N ASN A 87 1.63 16.48 3.17
CA ASN A 87 2.39 17.47 2.41
C ASN A 87 3.39 16.78 1.46
N GLU A 88 4.31 17.55 0.88
CA GLU A 88 5.33 17.04 -0.04
C GLU A 88 6.26 16.00 0.58
N THR A 89 6.49 16.03 1.90
CA THR A 89 7.33 15.03 2.57
C THR A 89 6.59 13.73 2.85
N GLY A 90 5.27 13.68 2.58
CA GLY A 90 4.43 12.52 2.89
C GLY A 90 3.95 12.49 4.35
N THR A 91 4.12 13.59 5.09
CA THR A 91 3.71 13.71 6.50
C THR A 91 2.49 14.63 6.68
N VAL A 92 1.78 14.48 7.80
CA VAL A 92 0.65 15.34 8.18
C VAL A 92 0.59 15.52 9.69
N MET A 93 0.18 16.72 10.12
CA MET A 93 -0.16 16.99 11.52
C MET A 93 -1.61 16.59 11.78
N GLY A 94 -1.80 15.63 12.69
CA GLY A 94 -3.11 15.20 13.17
C GLY A 94 -3.76 16.22 14.11
N HIS A 95 -5.02 15.96 14.45
CA HIS A 95 -5.68 16.67 15.53
C HIS A 95 -4.96 16.35 16.86
N GLY A 96 -4.57 17.37 17.62
CA GLY A 96 -3.77 17.21 18.84
C GLY A 96 -2.24 17.31 18.65
N GLY A 97 -1.75 17.63 17.44
CA GLY A 97 -0.33 17.92 17.23
C GLY A 97 0.56 16.69 16.97
N THR A 98 -0.03 15.51 16.82
CA THR A 98 0.72 14.28 16.46
C THR A 98 1.09 14.30 14.98
N LEU A 99 2.39 14.23 14.68
CA LEU A 99 2.88 14.08 13.32
C LEU A 99 2.74 12.62 12.87
N MET A 100 2.20 12.40 11.68
CA MET A 100 1.98 11.10 11.07
C MET A 100 2.56 11.04 9.66
N VAL A 101 2.79 9.82 9.16
CA VAL A 101 3.18 9.53 7.76
C VAL A 101 2.01 8.90 7.01
N SER A 102 1.95 9.09 5.68
CA SER A 102 0.96 8.41 4.82
C SER A 102 1.03 6.90 5.03
N ASP A 103 -0.11 6.22 5.02
CA ASP A 103 -0.21 4.76 5.10
C ASP A 103 -0.07 4.08 3.73
N TYR A 104 -0.07 2.75 3.72
CA TYR A 104 -0.11 1.95 2.50
C TYR A 104 -1.55 1.56 2.20
N ASP A 105 -2.05 1.99 1.05
CA ASP A 105 -3.39 1.66 0.61
C ASP A 105 -3.37 0.32 -0.12
N MET A 106 -3.79 -0.76 0.53
CA MET A 106 -3.95 -2.04 -0.16
C MET A 106 -5.07 -1.92 -1.20
N MET A 107 -4.78 -2.24 -2.45
CA MET A 107 -5.74 -2.20 -3.55
C MET A 107 -6.46 -3.54 -3.67
N SER A 108 -5.71 -4.63 -3.77
CA SER A 108 -6.26 -5.99 -3.90
C SER A 108 -5.32 -7.07 -3.40
N VAL A 109 -5.89 -8.24 -3.07
CA VAL A 109 -5.19 -9.46 -2.67
C VAL A 109 -5.75 -10.64 -3.45
N TRP A 110 -4.85 -11.47 -3.97
CA TRP A 110 -5.20 -12.65 -4.77
C TRP A 110 -4.36 -13.84 -4.36
N ARG A 111 -4.97 -15.02 -4.28
CA ARG A 111 -4.31 -16.32 -4.09
C ARG A 111 -4.06 -16.97 -5.43
N SER A 112 -2.84 -17.45 -5.66
CA SER A 112 -2.51 -18.29 -6.81
C SER A 112 -3.23 -19.65 -6.70
N THR A 113 -3.84 -20.08 -7.80
CA THR A 113 -4.49 -21.40 -7.92
C THR A 113 -3.65 -22.36 -8.77
N GLY A 114 -2.42 -21.98 -9.13
CA GLY A 114 -1.55 -22.72 -10.06
C GLY A 114 -1.84 -22.40 -11.53
N THR A 115 -3.12 -22.24 -11.91
CA THR A 115 -3.55 -21.87 -13.27
C THR A 115 -4.04 -20.42 -13.39
N GLY A 116 -4.19 -19.72 -12.27
CA GLY A 116 -4.69 -18.36 -12.24
C GLY A 116 -4.73 -17.80 -10.82
N TYR A 117 -5.69 -16.91 -10.57
CA TYR A 117 -5.81 -16.19 -9.30
C TYR A 117 -7.26 -16.18 -8.80
N GLN A 118 -7.43 -16.42 -7.51
CA GLN A 118 -8.69 -16.26 -6.79
C GLN A 118 -8.59 -15.04 -5.87
N LYS A 119 -9.56 -14.12 -5.96
CA LYS A 119 -9.56 -12.92 -5.11
C LYS A 119 -9.82 -13.30 -3.65
N ILE A 120 -9.04 -12.74 -2.73
CA ILE A 120 -9.37 -12.71 -1.31
C ILE A 120 -9.99 -11.35 -1.03
N HIS A 121 -11.29 -11.32 -0.76
CA HIS A 121 -11.99 -10.07 -0.46
C HIS A 121 -11.62 -9.57 0.93
N VAL A 122 -10.83 -8.50 0.98
CA VAL A 122 -10.43 -7.87 2.24
C VAL A 122 -11.28 -6.61 2.42
N SER A 123 -12.51 -6.77 2.88
CA SER A 123 -13.43 -5.67 3.17
C SER A 123 -14.38 -6.04 4.30
N ALA A 124 -15.19 -5.08 4.75
CA ALA A 124 -16.31 -5.38 5.62
C ALA A 124 -17.29 -6.36 4.93
N LEU A 125 -17.86 -7.29 5.70
CA LEU A 125 -18.87 -8.24 5.23
C LEU A 125 -20.17 -7.54 4.78
N VAL A 126 -20.47 -6.38 5.36
CA VAL A 126 -21.56 -5.52 4.90
C VAL A 126 -21.09 -4.80 3.63
N PRO A 127 -21.72 -5.04 2.46
CA PRO A 127 -21.30 -4.43 1.21
C PRO A 127 -21.30 -2.90 1.30
N GLY A 128 -20.23 -2.28 0.81
CA GLY A 128 -20.08 -0.82 0.79
C GLY A 128 -19.86 -0.16 2.16
N ALA A 129 -19.69 -0.94 3.24
CA ALA A 129 -19.31 -0.40 4.53
C ALA A 129 -17.79 -0.18 4.61
N ALA A 130 -17.37 1.02 5.01
CA ALA A 130 -15.95 1.36 5.14
C ALA A 130 -15.27 0.60 6.31
N ARG A 131 -16.07 0.05 7.23
CA ARG A 131 -15.66 -0.69 8.42
C ARG A 131 -16.68 -1.76 8.75
N GLY A 132 -16.23 -2.76 9.48
CA GLY A 132 -17.08 -3.84 9.98
C GLY A 132 -16.28 -5.11 10.17
N VAL A 133 -17.00 -6.18 10.49
CA VAL A 133 -16.43 -7.52 10.56
C VAL A 133 -15.89 -7.90 9.17
N TRP A 134 -14.67 -8.44 9.14
CA TRP A 134 -14.10 -9.07 7.94
C TRP A 134 -14.33 -10.57 7.98
N SER A 135 -14.19 -11.24 6.83
CA SER A 135 -14.10 -12.71 6.83
C SER A 135 -12.92 -13.16 7.70
N ASN A 136 -12.99 -14.37 8.26
CA ASN A 136 -11.89 -14.93 9.05
C ASN A 136 -10.59 -14.95 8.26
N GLU A 137 -10.65 -15.37 6.99
CA GLU A 137 -9.50 -15.40 6.08
C GLU A 137 -8.86 -14.02 5.91
N ALA A 138 -9.65 -12.99 5.59
CA ALA A 138 -9.13 -11.63 5.41
C ALA A 138 -8.55 -11.04 6.71
N ARG A 139 -9.23 -11.26 7.84
CA ARG A 139 -8.77 -10.84 9.16
C ARG A 139 -7.43 -11.50 9.49
N ASP A 140 -7.34 -12.81 9.35
CA ASP A 140 -6.17 -13.57 9.77
C ASP A 140 -4.97 -13.26 8.86
N LEU A 141 -5.20 -13.12 7.55
CA LEU A 141 -4.18 -12.68 6.59
C LEU A 141 -3.60 -11.31 6.95
N VAL A 142 -4.45 -10.30 7.18
CA VAL A 142 -3.96 -8.95 7.49
C VAL A 142 -3.34 -8.88 8.88
N ARG A 143 -3.84 -9.64 9.86
CA ARG A 143 -3.20 -9.77 11.17
C ARG A 143 -1.80 -10.36 11.05
N GLU A 144 -1.63 -11.39 10.22
CA GLU A 144 -0.32 -12.01 9.98
C GLU A 144 0.64 -11.02 9.31
N MET A 145 0.22 -10.30 8.27
CA MET A 145 1.04 -9.24 7.66
C MET A 145 1.42 -8.16 8.70
N ASN A 146 0.46 -7.67 9.48
CA ASN A 146 0.68 -6.64 10.49
C ASN A 146 1.55 -7.09 11.66
N GLN A 147 1.85 -8.38 11.85
CA GLN A 147 2.82 -8.80 12.88
C GLN A 147 4.24 -8.36 12.51
N SER A 148 4.59 -8.36 11.23
CA SER A 148 5.96 -8.08 10.78
C SER A 148 6.13 -6.72 10.11
N LEU A 149 5.06 -6.14 9.53
CA LEU A 149 5.14 -4.83 8.89
C LEU A 149 5.55 -3.74 9.89
N VAL A 150 6.50 -2.91 9.52
CA VAL A 150 6.85 -1.64 10.19
C VAL A 150 5.65 -0.69 10.13
N SER A 151 5.08 -0.49 8.94
CA SER A 151 3.87 0.33 8.76
C SER A 151 2.62 -0.53 8.67
N LYS A 152 1.76 -0.43 9.68
CA LYS A 152 0.58 -1.28 9.80
C LYS A 152 -0.52 -0.89 8.80
N LEU A 153 -1.13 -1.89 8.18
CA LEU A 153 -2.33 -1.76 7.36
C LEU A 153 -3.53 -1.46 8.26
N GLN A 154 -4.30 -0.43 7.92
CA GLN A 154 -5.38 0.09 8.78
C GLN A 154 -6.80 -0.16 8.25
N HIS A 155 -6.93 -0.57 6.99
CA HIS A 155 -8.22 -0.82 6.35
C HIS A 155 -8.12 -1.94 5.31
N GLY A 156 -9.28 -2.30 4.75
CA GLY A 156 -9.37 -3.32 3.71
C GLY A 156 -8.92 -2.81 2.34
N CYS A 157 -8.96 -3.71 1.36
CA CYS A 157 -8.69 -3.45 -0.04
C CYS A 157 -9.64 -2.41 -0.62
N GLN A 158 -9.08 -1.40 -1.29
CA GLN A 158 -9.88 -0.39 -2.00
C GLN A 158 -10.71 -1.01 -3.12
N ASP A 159 -10.21 -2.01 -3.83
CA ASP A 159 -10.92 -2.67 -4.94
C ASP A 159 -12.15 -3.45 -4.47
N ASP A 160 -12.21 -3.79 -3.18
CA ASP A 160 -13.34 -4.49 -2.55
C ASP A 160 -14.36 -3.54 -1.93
N PHE A 161 -14.05 -2.25 -1.86
CA PHE A 161 -14.94 -1.25 -1.29
C PHE A 161 -16.01 -0.82 -2.31
N ALA A 162 -17.01 -1.68 -2.51
CA ALA A 162 -18.15 -1.45 -3.40
C ALA A 162 -19.08 -0.37 -2.86
N SER A 163 -18.69 0.90 -3.02
CA SER A 163 -19.41 2.07 -2.52
C SER A 163 -19.24 3.24 -3.48
N GLU A 164 -20.23 4.12 -3.58
CA GLU A 164 -20.10 5.43 -4.24
C GLU A 164 -19.02 6.31 -3.60
N LYS A 165 -18.66 6.02 -2.34
CA LYS A 165 -17.59 6.69 -1.60
C LYS A 165 -16.22 6.11 -1.90
N ASN A 166 -16.11 5.11 -2.78
CA ASN A 166 -14.82 4.61 -3.21
C ASN A 166 -14.02 5.77 -3.83
N PRO A 167 -12.81 6.06 -3.34
CA PRO A 167 -12.05 7.22 -3.79
C PRO A 167 -11.56 7.09 -5.24
N GLY A 168 -11.63 5.90 -5.83
CA GLY A 168 -11.13 5.63 -7.16
C GLY A 168 -9.61 5.70 -7.23
N VAL A 169 -9.11 5.82 -8.46
CA VAL A 169 -7.70 6.03 -8.77
C VAL A 169 -7.53 7.32 -9.58
N LYS A 170 -6.38 7.97 -9.45
CA LYS A 170 -6.03 9.22 -10.14
C LYS A 170 -4.73 9.02 -10.90
N MET A 171 -4.51 9.78 -11.97
CA MET A 171 -3.29 9.68 -12.77
C MET A 171 -1.99 9.99 -12.01
N ALA A 172 -2.07 10.67 -10.87
CA ALA A 172 -0.92 10.91 -9.99
C ALA A 172 -0.66 9.76 -9.00
N ASP A 173 -1.59 8.81 -8.88
CA ASP A 173 -1.41 7.61 -8.06
C ASP A 173 -0.45 6.66 -8.78
N HIS A 174 0.41 6.01 -8.01
CA HIS A 174 1.33 4.98 -8.46
C HIS A 174 1.21 3.77 -7.54
N PHE A 175 1.70 2.63 -7.99
CA PHE A 175 1.40 1.35 -7.35
C PHE A 175 2.63 0.45 -7.27
N LEU A 176 2.57 -0.49 -6.34
CA LEU A 176 3.51 -1.58 -6.21
C LEU A 176 2.72 -2.89 -6.22
N ALA A 177 2.96 -3.72 -7.22
CA ALA A 177 2.46 -5.08 -7.25
C ALA A 177 3.55 -6.04 -6.76
N ILE A 178 3.21 -6.92 -5.83
CA ILE A 178 4.10 -7.95 -5.33
C ILE A 178 3.44 -9.31 -5.55
N ARG A 179 4.02 -10.12 -6.44
CA ARG A 179 3.50 -11.40 -6.91
C ARG A 179 4.50 -12.50 -6.61
N MET A 180 4.18 -13.34 -5.62
CA MET A 180 4.97 -14.52 -5.26
C MET A 180 6.46 -14.20 -5.07
N GLY A 181 6.78 -13.08 -4.43
CA GLY A 181 8.15 -12.61 -4.21
C GLY A 181 8.72 -11.69 -5.29
N ASP A 182 8.08 -11.57 -6.44
CA ASP A 182 8.47 -10.64 -7.50
C ASP A 182 7.76 -9.28 -7.30
N GLY A 183 8.52 -8.19 -7.32
CA GLY A 183 8.02 -6.84 -7.05
C GLY A 183 8.12 -5.94 -8.28
N VAL A 184 7.00 -5.34 -8.67
CA VAL A 184 6.87 -4.51 -9.88
C VAL A 184 6.30 -3.14 -9.51
N TYR A 185 7.08 -2.09 -9.75
CA TYR A 185 6.62 -0.72 -9.66
C TYR A 185 5.77 -0.35 -10.90
N LEU A 186 4.64 0.32 -10.66
CA LEU A 186 3.64 0.67 -11.65
C LEU A 186 3.40 2.19 -11.55
N PRO A 187 3.97 3.00 -12.47
CA PRO A 187 4.09 4.45 -12.28
C PRO A 187 2.76 5.20 -12.34
N ASP A 188 1.69 4.60 -12.87
CA ASP A 188 0.38 5.22 -13.00
C ASP A 188 -0.75 4.16 -13.08
N PRO A 189 -2.04 4.58 -13.08
CA PRO A 189 -3.16 3.66 -13.19
C PRO A 189 -3.24 2.89 -14.51
N ILE A 190 -2.66 3.39 -15.60
CA ILE A 190 -2.65 2.70 -16.91
C ILE A 190 -1.74 1.47 -16.82
N HIS A 191 -0.55 1.64 -16.23
CA HIS A 191 0.37 0.52 -15.97
C HIS A 191 -0.24 -0.48 -15.00
N CYS A 192 -0.95 -0.01 -13.98
CA CYS A 192 -1.65 -0.87 -13.03
C CYS A 192 -2.79 -1.66 -13.70
N GLU A 193 -3.61 -1.02 -14.52
CA GLU A 193 -4.66 -1.70 -15.29
C GLU A 193 -4.07 -2.75 -16.23
N ASN A 194 -2.99 -2.42 -16.95
CA ASN A 194 -2.30 -3.36 -17.82
C ASN A 194 -1.74 -4.55 -17.03
N PHE A 195 -1.22 -4.31 -15.83
CA PHE A 195 -0.77 -5.38 -14.93
C PHE A 195 -1.92 -6.31 -14.53
N TYR A 196 -3.09 -5.76 -14.18
CA TYR A 196 -4.28 -6.54 -13.85
C TYR A 196 -4.70 -7.41 -15.05
N ARG A 197 -4.81 -6.81 -16.24
CA ARG A 197 -5.18 -7.51 -17.48
C ARG A 197 -4.19 -8.62 -17.83
N ALA A 198 -2.89 -8.37 -17.73
CA ALA A 198 -1.83 -9.35 -18.00
C ALA A 198 -1.89 -10.58 -17.08
N HIS A 199 -2.51 -10.43 -15.89
CA HIS A 199 -2.68 -11.51 -14.92
C HIS A 199 -4.12 -12.03 -14.84
N ALA A 200 -4.96 -11.69 -15.82
CA ALA A 200 -6.39 -12.04 -15.86
C ALA A 200 -7.16 -11.62 -14.59
N LEU A 201 -6.73 -10.53 -13.96
CA LEU A 201 -7.38 -9.94 -12.79
C LEU A 201 -8.41 -8.91 -13.24
N ARG A 202 -9.51 -8.81 -12.51
CA ARG A 202 -10.54 -7.79 -12.78
C ARG A 202 -10.09 -6.42 -12.28
N TRP A 203 -9.99 -5.46 -13.20
CA TRP A 203 -9.82 -4.04 -12.90
C TRP A 203 -11.20 -3.40 -12.60
N PRO A 204 -11.45 -2.84 -11.40
CA PRO A 204 -12.78 -2.37 -11.03
C PRO A 204 -13.03 -0.89 -11.36
N TYR A 205 -12.12 -0.21 -12.07
CA TYR A 205 -12.22 1.22 -12.36
C TYR A 205 -12.52 1.47 -13.85
N GLY A 206 -13.35 2.48 -14.14
CA GLY A 206 -13.61 2.94 -15.50
C GLY A 206 -12.53 3.90 -16.01
N SER A 207 -12.70 4.41 -17.24
CA SER A 207 -11.76 5.29 -17.93
C SER A 207 -11.43 6.60 -17.19
N GLY A 208 -12.30 7.05 -16.28
CA GLY A 208 -12.05 8.21 -15.42
C GLY A 208 -11.46 7.89 -14.04
N GLY A 209 -11.01 6.64 -13.82
CA GLY A 209 -10.52 6.17 -12.52
C GLY A 209 -11.61 6.00 -11.45
N LYS A 210 -12.89 6.20 -11.81
CA LYS A 210 -14.03 5.98 -10.92
C LYS A 210 -14.31 4.49 -10.76
N TYR A 211 -14.64 4.08 -9.54
CA TYR A 211 -15.05 2.71 -9.26
C TYR A 211 -16.36 2.37 -9.98
N VAL A 212 -16.44 1.17 -10.55
CA VAL A 212 -17.62 0.66 -11.26
C VAL A 212 -18.26 -0.46 -10.44
N MET A 213 -19.46 -0.19 -9.93
CA MET A 213 -20.28 -1.16 -9.20
C MET A 213 -20.81 -2.23 -10.17
N GLY A 214 -20.65 -3.52 -9.86
CA GLY A 214 -21.37 -4.61 -10.54
C GLY A 214 -20.72 -5.18 -11.80
N GLY A 215 -19.57 -5.83 -11.63
CA GLY A 215 -19.00 -6.74 -12.63
C GLY A 215 -18.45 -7.98 -11.96
#